data_AF-A0A6G3XRA4-F1
#
_entry.id   AF-A0A6G3XRA4-F1
#
_cell.length_a   1.000
_cell.length_b   1.000
_cell.length_c   1.000
_cell.angle_alpha   90.00
_cell.angle_beta   90.00
_cell.angle_gamma   90.00
#
_symmetry.space_group_name_H-M   'P 1'
#
loop_
_entity.id
_entity.type
_entity.pdbx_description
1 polymer ?
#
loop_
_entity_poly.entity_id
_entity_poly.type
_entity_poly.pdbx_seq_one_letter_code
_entity_poly.pdbx_strand_id
1 'polypeptide(L)' 'GAGQPRPHGIDVASVAAWARELAGDVEREGRAVNAGARAPRLRGEALGS' A
#
# COMPACT_ATOMS: atom_id res chain seq x y z
N GLY A 1 2.82 -5.55 -21.58
CA GLY A 1 4.14 -5.38 -20.93
C GLY A 1 3.92 -5.28 -19.45
N ALA A 2 4.72 -5.98 -18.64
CA ALA A 2 4.68 -5.79 -17.19
C ALA A 2 5.28 -4.41 -16.87
N GLY A 3 4.55 -3.58 -16.11
CA GLY A 3 5.04 -2.27 -15.67
C GLY A 3 6.30 -2.41 -14.82
N GLN A 4 7.11 -1.34 -14.76
CA GLN A 4 8.29 -1.28 -13.90
C GLN A 4 7.89 -1.63 -12.46
N PRO A 5 8.60 -2.54 -11.76
CA PRO A 5 8.24 -2.95 -10.40
C PRO A 5 8.42 -1.83 -9.36
N ARG A 6 9.29 -0.85 -9.66
CA ARG A 6 9.59 0.31 -8.81
C ARG A 6 9.62 1.63 -9.59
N PRO A 7 8.49 2.16 -10.08
CA PRO A 7 8.44 3.48 -10.71
C PRO A 7 8.73 4.56 -9.67
N HIS A 8 9.66 5.48 -9.97
CA HIS A 8 10.07 6.56 -9.06
C HIS A 8 10.51 6.09 -7.66
N GLY A 9 10.96 4.83 -7.53
CA GLY A 9 11.36 4.23 -6.25
C GLY A 9 10.20 3.72 -5.37
N ILE A 10 8.96 3.77 -5.86
CA ILE A 10 7.77 3.30 -5.15
C ILE A 10 7.62 1.79 -5.33
N ASP A 11 7.46 1.04 -4.24
CA ASP A 11 7.10 -0.38 -4.32
C ASP A 11 5.60 -0.54 -4.61
N VAL A 12 5.25 -0.77 -5.89
CA VAL A 12 3.84 -0.85 -6.33
C VAL A 12 3.16 -2.10 -5.79
N ALA A 13 3.89 -3.19 -5.56
CA ALA A 13 3.32 -4.40 -4.98
C ALA A 13 2.89 -4.15 -3.53
N SER A 14 3.73 -3.47 -2.75
CA SER A 14 3.39 -3.08 -1.38
C SER A 14 2.19 -2.12 -1.32
N VAL A 15 2.09 -1.17 -2.25
CA VAL A 15 0.90 -0.28 -2.36
C VAL A 15 -0.37 -1.08 -2.66
N ALA A 16 -0.30 -2.02 -3.59
CA ALA A 16 -1.46 -2.82 -3.97
C ALA A 16 -1.93 -3.74 -2.84
N ALA A 17 -1.00 -4.33 -2.08
CA ALA A 17 -1.33 -5.14 -0.91
C ALA A 17 -2.05 -4.30 0.16
N TRP A 18 -1.47 -3.16 0.52
CA TRP A 18 -2.06 -2.22 1.49
C TRP A 18 -3.47 -1.76 1.09
N ALA A 19 -3.68 -1.42 -0.19
CA ALA A 19 -4.98 -0.94 -0.65
C ALA A 19 -6.09 -2.00 -0.48
N ARG A 20 -5.76 -3.28 -0.67
CA ARG A 20 -6.69 -4.40 -0.49
C ARG A 20 -7.06 -4.60 0.98
N GLU A 21 -6.08 -4.52 1.88
CA GLU A 21 -6.34 -4.59 3.32
C GLU A 21 -7.22 -3.43 3.78
N LEU A 22 -6.92 -2.21 3.32
CA LEU A 22 -7.72 -1.03 3.64
C LEU A 22 -9.17 -1.16 3.15
N ALA A 23 -9.38 -1.70 1.95
CA ALA A 23 -10.71 -1.95 1.41
C ALA A 23 -11.49 -2.94 2.29
N GLY A 24 -10.85 -4.06 2.69
CA GLY A 24 -11.47 -5.03 3.59
C GLY A 24 -11.84 -4.44 4.96
N ASP A 25 -11.04 -3.51 5.49
CA ASP A 25 -11.37 -2.80 6.72
C ASP A 25 -12.55 -1.85 6.57
N VAL A 26 -12.61 -1.11 5.47
CA VAL A 26 -13.73 -0.20 5.17
C VAL A 26 -15.02 -0.98 4.97
N GLU A 27 -14.99 -2.09 4.25
CA GLU A 27 -16.15 -2.95 4.02
C GLU A 27 -16.69 -3.55 5.33
N ARG A 28 -15.79 -3.97 6.23
CA ARG A 28 -16.17 -4.56 7.51
C ARG A 28 -16.72 -3.53 8.51
N GLU A 29 -16.10 -2.35 8.58
CA GLU A 29 -16.43 -1.37 9.61
C GLU A 29 -17.42 -0.30 9.15
N GLY A 30 -17.62 -0.12 7.84
CA GLY A 30 -18.53 0.87 7.26
C GLY A 30 -18.17 2.32 7.58
N ARG A 31 -16.95 2.59 8.03
CA ARG A 31 -16.48 3.92 8.47
C ARG A 31 -15.48 4.52 7.50
N ALA A 32 -15.53 5.84 7.37
CA ALA A 32 -14.52 6.59 6.63
C ALA A 32 -13.14 6.44 7.31
N VAL A 33 -12.13 6.12 6.50
CA VAL A 33 -10.74 5.94 6.95
C VAL A 33 -9.84 7.02 6.35
N ASN A 34 -8.89 7.53 7.15
CA ASN A 34 -7.83 8.39 6.64
C ASN A 34 -6.75 7.52 5.97
N ALA A 35 -6.85 7.33 4.66
CA ALA A 35 -5.94 6.52 3.88
C ALA A 35 -4.48 7.03 3.96
N GLY A 36 -4.26 8.35 3.96
CA GLY A 36 -2.92 8.92 4.02
C GLY A 36 -2.20 8.66 5.35
N ALA A 37 -2.93 8.65 6.46
CA ALA A 37 -2.36 8.30 7.77
C ALA A 37 -2.05 6.80 7.91
N ARG A 38 -2.74 5.95 7.15
CA ARG A 38 -2.56 4.49 7.14
C ARG A 38 -1.59 3.98 6.08
N ALA A 39 -1.19 4.84 5.14
CA ALA A 39 -0.36 4.44 4.02
C ALA A 39 1.02 3.95 4.52
N PRO A 40 1.54 2.82 3.98
CA PRO A 40 2.89 2.40 4.27
C PRO A 40 3.87 3.48 3.79
N ARG A 41 4.98 3.67 4.51
CA ARG A 41 6.04 4.55 4.03
C ARG A 41 6.63 3.92 2.76
N LEU A 42 6.35 4.51 1.61
CA LEU A 42 6.65 4.01 0.27
C LEU A 42 8.15 3.96 -0.09
N ARG A 43 9.04 3.94 0.90
CA ARG A 43 10.45 3.60 0.70
C ARG A 43 10.52 2.10 0.92
N GLY A 44 10.62 1.35 -0.17
CA GLY A 44 10.66 -0.11 -0.14
C GLY A 44 11.57 -0.59 0.99
N GLU A 45 11.11 -1.59 1.74
CA GLU A 45 11.81 -2.12 2.90
C GLU A 45 13.31 -2.13 2.64
N ALA A 46 14.07 -1.38 3.45
CA ALA A 46 15.50 -1.61 3.51
C ALA A 46 15.64 -3.09 3.89
N LEU A 47 16.11 -3.90 2.93
CA LEU A 47 16.45 -5.29 3.12
C LEU A 47 17.13 -5.45 4.49
N GLY A 48 16.46 -6.08 5.45
CA GLY A 48 16.92 -6.09 6.82
C GLY A 48 15.92 -6.69 7.81
N SER A 49 15.60 -7.97 7.64
CA SER A 49 15.31 -8.93 8.73
C SER A 49 15.54 -10.34 8.21
#